data_AF-A0A1I6JYD6-F1
#
_entry.id   AF-A0A1I6JYD6-F1
#
_cell.length_a   1.000
_cell.length_b   1.000
_cell.length_c   1.000
_cell.angle_alpha   90.00
_cell.angle_beta   90.00
_cell.angle_gamma   90.00
#
_symmetry.space_group_name_H-M   'P 1'
#
loop_
_entity.id
_entity.type
_entity.pdbx_description
1 polymer ?
#
loop_
_entity_poly.entity_id
_entity_poly.type
_entity_poly.pdbx_seq_one_letter_code
_entity_poly.pdbx_strand_id
1 'polypeptide(L)' 'MNRKHYVIYFENEILIETTPKDWAREHPEDFPKFNFEQEMPTTDVISAHLIKKFGFTRIESENRVVTIQL' A
#
# COMPACT_ATOMS: atom_id res chain seq x y z
N MET A 1 19.02 7.41 0.42
CA MET A 1 18.06 7.79 -0.65
C MET A 1 16.68 7.37 -0.21
N ASN A 2 15.67 8.26 -0.31
CA ASN A 2 14.28 7.88 -0.05
C ASN A 2 13.78 7.06 -1.24
N ARG A 3 13.50 5.77 -1.02
CA ARG A 3 12.89 4.91 -2.04
C ARG A 3 11.46 5.39 -2.29
N LYS A 4 11.03 5.42 -3.55
CA LYS A 4 9.62 5.68 -3.89
C LYS A 4 8.79 4.42 -3.64
N HIS A 5 7.57 4.56 -3.16
CA HIS A 5 6.70 3.44 -2.80
C HIS A 5 5.39 3.51 -3.56
N TYR A 6 5.00 2.38 -4.15
CA TYR A 6 3.81 2.26 -4.99
C TYR A 6 2.99 1.04 -4.58
N VAL A 7 1.68 1.14 -4.75
CA VAL A 7 0.74 0.04 -4.72
C VAL A 7 0.08 -0.05 -6.09
N ILE A 8 0.10 -1.24 -6.70
CA ILE A 8 -0.45 -1.48 -8.04
C ILE A 8 -1.41 -2.66 -7.95
N TYR A 9 -2.63 -2.50 -8.47
CA TYR A 9 -3.63 -3.56 -8.47
C TYR A 9 -4.67 -3.33 -9.56
N PHE A 10 -5.47 -4.35 -9.85
CA PHE A 10 -6.64 -4.22 -10.71
C PHE A 10 -7.91 -4.03 -9.88
N GLU A 11 -8.74 -3.07 -10.29
CA GLU A 11 -10.10 -2.91 -9.80
C GLU A 11 -11.03 -2.79 -11.02
N ASN A 12 -12.00 -3.69 -11.16
CA ASN A 12 -12.94 -3.70 -12.29
C ASN A 12 -12.25 -3.61 -13.67
N GLU A 13 -11.21 -4.41 -13.90
CA GLU A 13 -10.37 -4.42 -15.13
C GLU A 13 -9.55 -3.14 -15.37
N ILE A 14 -9.56 -2.19 -14.44
CA ILE A 14 -8.77 -0.95 -14.50
C ILE A 14 -7.49 -1.14 -13.66
N LEU A 15 -6.34 -0.85 -14.25
CA LEU A 15 -5.06 -0.80 -13.53
C LEU A 15 -5.00 0.47 -12.68
N ILE A 16 -4.91 0.30 -11.37
CA ILE A 16 -4.76 1.39 -10.40
C ILE A 16 -3.31 1.43 -9.93
N GLU A 17 -2.70 2.61 -9.99
CA GLU A 17 -1.41 2.92 -9.37
C GLU A 17 -1.62 4.01 -8.31
N THR A 18 -1.25 3.73 -7.06
CA THR A 18 -1.40 4.66 -5.94
C THR A 18 -0.19 4.56 -4.99
N THR A 19 -0.15 5.41 -3.97
CA THR A 19 0.84 5.27 -2.89
C THR A 19 0.27 4.41 -1.76
N PRO A 20 1.09 3.73 -0.94
CA PRO A 20 0.57 2.97 0.20
C PRO A 20 -0.31 3.84 1.12
N LYS A 21 0.09 5.09 1.32
CA LYS A 21 -0.63 6.02 2.20
C LYS A 21 -1.99 6.43 1.65
N ASP A 22 -2.10 6.64 0.35
CA ASP A 22 -3.37 6.99 -0.28
C ASP A 22 -4.31 5.78 -0.32
N TRP A 23 -3.78 4.59 -0.66
CA TRP A 23 -4.55 3.34 -0.56
C TRP A 23 -5.14 3.15 0.85
N ALA A 24 -4.33 3.34 1.89
CA ALA A 24 -4.79 3.18 3.27
C ALA A 24 -5.83 4.23 3.69
N ARG A 25 -5.81 5.44 3.11
CA ARG A 25 -6.84 6.48 3.36
C ARG A 25 -8.18 6.13 2.73
N GLU A 26 -8.17 5.44 1.60
CA GLU A 26 -9.38 4.96 0.91
C GLU A 26 -9.98 3.73 1.61
N HIS A 27 -9.17 3.01 2.39
CA HIS A 27 -9.55 1.78 3.11
C HIS A 27 -9.26 1.89 4.63
N PRO A 28 -9.84 2.88 5.33
CA PRO A 28 -9.54 3.11 6.76
C PRO A 28 -9.98 1.93 7.65
N GLU A 29 -10.97 1.14 7.22
CA GLU A 29 -11.47 -0.05 7.93
C GLU A 29 -10.42 -1.15 8.08
N ASP A 30 -9.39 -1.17 7.23
CA ASP A 30 -8.27 -2.11 7.31
C ASP A 30 -7.25 -1.74 8.39
N PHE A 31 -7.32 -0.49 8.88
CA PHE A 31 -6.40 0.10 9.83
C PHE A 31 -7.12 0.73 11.04
N PRO A 32 -7.98 -0.02 11.77
CA PRO A 32 -8.88 0.55 12.79
C PRO A 32 -8.15 1.13 14.02
N LYS A 33 -6.84 0.89 14.16
CA LYS A 33 -6.00 1.43 15.23
C LYS A 33 -5.41 2.80 14.89
N PHE A 34 -5.55 3.26 13.66
CA PHE A 34 -4.94 4.48 13.17
C PHE A 34 -5.98 5.58 13.01
N ASN A 35 -5.64 6.78 13.46
CA ASN A 35 -6.41 7.98 13.18
C ASN A 35 -5.74 8.72 12.03
N PHE A 36 -6.31 8.68 10.83
CA PHE A 36 -5.71 9.26 9.63
C PHE A 36 -5.53 10.79 9.67
N GLU A 37 -6.08 11.49 10.66
CA GLU A 37 -5.83 12.92 10.93
C GLU A 37 -4.59 13.17 11.79
N GLN A 38 -4.20 12.21 12.63
CA GLN A 38 -3.15 12.38 13.65
C GLN A 38 -1.99 11.39 13.47
N GLU A 39 -2.29 10.13 13.19
CA GLU A 39 -1.35 9.03 13.11
C GLU A 39 -1.73 8.09 11.95
N MET A 40 -0.94 8.17 10.87
CA MET A 40 -1.07 7.25 9.74
C MET A 40 -0.19 6.01 9.91
N PRO A 41 -0.63 4.84 9.40
CA PRO A 41 0.23 3.68 9.33
C PRO A 41 1.47 3.96 8.48
N THR A 42 2.60 3.35 8.84
CA THR A 42 3.82 3.43 8.03
C THR A 42 3.66 2.64 6.75
N THR A 43 4.44 2.98 5.73
CA THR A 43 4.41 2.28 4.44
C THR A 43 4.70 0.78 4.58
N ASP A 44 5.59 0.39 5.49
CA ASP A 44 5.86 -1.03 5.78
C ASP A 44 4.68 -1.75 6.44
N VAL A 45 3.96 -1.08 7.36
CA VAL A 45 2.74 -1.64 7.96
C VAL A 45 1.68 -1.88 6.89
N ILE A 46 1.50 -0.91 5.99
CA ILE A 46 0.53 -1.00 4.89
C ILE A 46 0.92 -2.12 3.93
N SER A 47 2.18 -2.16 3.45
CA SER A 47 2.65 -3.22 2.57
C SER A 47 2.53 -4.60 3.20
N ALA A 48 2.87 -4.74 4.49
CA ALA A 48 2.73 -6.01 5.20
C ALA A 48 1.26 -6.45 5.32
N HIS A 49 0.34 -5.51 5.51
CA HIS A 49 -1.09 -5.77 5.51
C HIS A 49 -1.58 -6.25 4.13
N LEU A 50 -1.22 -5.53 3.06
CA LEU A 50 -1.56 -5.87 1.69
C LEU A 50 -1.10 -7.29 1.29
N ILE A 51 0.12 -7.66 1.67
CA ILE A 51 0.66 -8.99 1.41
C ILE A 51 -0.11 -10.05 2.21
N LYS A 52 -0.32 -9.83 3.52
CA LYS A 52 -0.91 -10.85 4.41
C LYS A 52 -2.40 -11.07 4.19
N LYS A 53 -3.16 -9.98 3.97
CA LYS A 53 -4.62 -10.04 3.87
C LYS A 53 -5.10 -10.25 2.44
N PHE A 54 -4.45 -9.58 1.48
CA PHE A 54 -4.92 -9.54 0.09
C PHE A 54 -4.01 -10.31 -0.88
N GLY A 55 -2.88 -10.85 -0.42
CA GLY A 55 -2.00 -11.67 -1.26
C GLY A 55 -1.14 -10.87 -2.24
N PHE A 56 -0.92 -9.59 -1.99
CA PHE A 56 -0.02 -8.77 -2.81
C PHE A 56 1.42 -9.30 -2.74
N THR A 57 2.19 -9.04 -3.80
CA THR A 57 3.63 -9.33 -3.89
C THR A 57 4.43 -8.05 -3.72
N ARG A 58 5.52 -8.09 -2.94
CA ARG A 58 6.43 -6.95 -2.77
C ARG A 58 7.67 -7.13 -3.67
N ILE A 59 7.92 -6.14 -4.50
CA ILE A 59 9.08 -6.06 -5.40
C ILE A 59 9.93 -4.86 -4.98
N GLU A 60 11.23 -5.08 -4.78
CA GLU A 60 12.16 -4.03 -4.35
C GLU A 60 13.29 -3.83 -5.35
N SER A 61 13.70 -2.58 -5.49
CA SER A 61 14.91 -2.16 -6.21
C SER A 61 15.57 -1.02 -5.43
N GLU A 62 16.78 -0.59 -5.84
CA GLU A 62 17.56 0.43 -5.13
C GLU A 62 16.77 1.72 -4.84
N ASN A 63 15.90 2.12 -5.78
CA ASN A 63 15.17 3.39 -5.74
C ASN A 63 13.65 3.25 -5.59
N ARG A 64 13.11 2.02 -5.61
CA ARG A 64 11.65 1.78 -5.68
C ARG A 64 11.24 0.54 -4.89
N VAL A 65 10.07 0.62 -4.27
CA VAL A 65 9.36 -0.53 -3.70
C VAL A 65 7.95 -0.52 -4.26
N VAL A 66 7.51 -1.65 -4.79
CA VAL A 66 6.19 -1.82 -5.37
C VAL A 66 5.50 -2.96 -4.65
N THR A 67 4.28 -2.73 -4.15
CA THR A 67 3.40 -3.78 -3.64
C THR A 67 2.33 -4.01 -4.68
N ILE A 68 2.36 -5.14 -5.39
CA ILE A 68 1.55 -5.39 -6.59
C ILE A 68 0.67 -6.63 -6.46
N GLN A 69 -0.57 -6.55 -6.96
CA GLN A 69 -1.46 -7.68 -7.19
C GLN A 69 -1.85 -7.70 -8.67
N LEU A 70 -1.65 -8.85 -9.32
CA LEU A 70 -2.00 -9.10 -10.73
C LEU A 70 -3.09 -10.16 -10.82
#